data_AF-A0A1A9D1M0-F1
#
_entry.id   AF-A0A1A9D1M0-F1
#
_cell.length_a   1.000
_cell.length_b   1.000
_cell.length_c   1.000
_cell.angle_alpha   90.00
_cell.angle_beta   90.00
_cell.angle_gamma   90.00
#
_symmetry.space_group_name_H-M   'P 1'
#
loop_
_entity.id
_entity.type
_entity.pdbx_description
1 polymer ?
#
loop_
_entity_poly.entity_id
_entity_poly.type
_entity_poly.pdbx_seq_one_letter_code
_entity_poly.pdbx_strand_id
1 'polypeptide(L)'
;MTTTPIPQPSAAADTDQVLADRCQSSGDYLAGLIAHGMLKATSRPGKLPELLFPDADPVVVRAVWEAALAVGYQAGKAAARPTWTPDALHRLRAALDEAGFVAMGRMAGRSARVHPPQHPADTEALTRGPVRDGGHP
;
A
#
# COMPACT_ATOMS: atom_id res chain seq x y z
N MET A 1 54.71 -17.31 31.69
CA MET A 1 53.49 -16.79 31.03
C MET A 1 52.31 -17.29 31.83
N THR A 2 51.65 -16.42 32.59
CA THR A 2 50.50 -16.78 33.44
C THR A 2 49.24 -16.49 32.62
N THR A 3 48.55 -17.54 32.18
CA THR A 3 47.25 -17.42 31.49
C THR A 3 46.16 -17.17 32.52
N THR A 4 45.56 -15.98 32.50
CA THR A 4 44.38 -15.66 33.30
C THR A 4 43.20 -16.50 32.82
N PRO A 5 42.53 -17.27 33.68
CA PRO A 5 41.33 -18.01 33.29
C PRO A 5 40.20 -17.04 32.94
N ILE A 6 39.56 -17.27 31.79
CA ILE A 6 38.37 -16.52 31.36
C ILE A 6 37.24 -16.88 32.34
N PRO A 7 36.56 -15.90 32.96
CA PRO A 7 35.45 -16.18 33.86
C PRO A 7 34.33 -16.88 33.09
N GLN A 8 33.98 -18.10 33.52
CA GLN A 8 32.86 -18.84 32.97
C GLN A 8 31.54 -18.23 33.49
N PRO A 9 30.50 -18.14 32.65
CA PRO A 9 29.18 -17.76 33.14
C PRO A 9 28.75 -18.71 34.25
N SER A 10 28.23 -18.16 35.34
CA SER A 10 27.75 -18.96 36.47
C SER A 10 26.40 -19.57 36.12
N ALA A 11 26.09 -20.74 36.66
CA ALA A 11 24.78 -21.38 36.49
C ALA A 11 23.59 -20.46 36.86
N ALA A 12 23.83 -19.47 37.73
CA ALA A 12 22.86 -18.44 38.07
C ALA A 12 22.59 -17.46 36.91
N ALA A 13 23.62 -17.03 36.18
CA ALA A 13 23.47 -16.16 35.00
C ALA A 13 22.71 -16.86 33.87
N ASP A 14 22.99 -18.15 33.65
CA ASP A 14 22.26 -18.95 32.66
C ASP A 14 20.78 -19.14 33.05
N THR A 15 20.52 -19.39 34.34
CA THR A 15 19.15 -19.52 34.86
C THR A 15 18.37 -18.21 34.76
N ASP A 16 19.01 -17.07 35.08
CA ASP A 16 18.41 -15.74 34.96
C ASP A 16 18.00 -15.44 33.52
N GLN A 17 18.89 -15.71 32.56
CA GLN A 17 18.58 -15.52 31.14
C GLN A 17 17.40 -16.39 30.68
N VAL A 18 17.35 -17.66 31.08
CA VAL A 18 16.22 -18.56 30.74
C VAL A 18 14.91 -18.05 31.33
N LEU A 19 14.92 -17.49 32.54
CA LEU A 19 13.73 -16.91 33.16
C LEU A 19 13.32 -15.62 32.46
N ALA A 20 14.27 -14.76 32.09
CA ALA A 20 14.01 -13.54 31.33
C ALA A 20 13.36 -13.86 29.97
N ASP A 21 13.89 -14.84 29.23
CA ASP A 21 13.35 -15.27 27.93
C ASP A 21 11.92 -15.83 28.08
N ARG A 22 11.65 -16.59 29.15
CA ARG A 22 10.31 -17.10 29.45
C ARG A 22 9.32 -16.00 29.79
N CYS A 23 9.75 -15.01 30.58
CA CYS A 23 8.93 -13.84 30.90
C CYS A 23 8.60 -13.04 29.64
N GLN A 24 9.58 -12.81 28.77
CA GLN A 24 9.37 -12.12 27.49
C GLN A 24 8.38 -12.89 26.60
N SER A 25 8.60 -14.19 26.40
CA SER A 25 7.72 -15.06 25.61
C SER A 25 6.28 -15.08 26.14
N SER A 26 6.13 -15.16 27.47
CA SER A 26 4.81 -15.12 28.12
C SER A 26 4.14 -13.74 27.95
N GLY A 27 4.92 -12.67 28.04
CA GLY A 27 4.45 -11.30 27.79
C GLY A 27 3.96 -11.11 26.36
N ASP A 28 4.72 -11.58 25.38
CA ASP A 28 4.36 -11.50 23.96
C ASP A 28 3.06 -12.29 23.67
N TYR A 29 2.92 -13.48 24.26
CA TYR A 29 1.69 -14.27 24.16
C TYR A 29 0.47 -13.53 24.72
N LEU A 30 0.58 -12.96 25.92
CA LEU A 30 -0.51 -12.17 26.54
C LEU A 30 -0.84 -10.92 25.73
N ALA A 31 0.17 -10.21 25.22
CA ALA A 31 -0.02 -9.06 24.35
C ALA A 31 -0.80 -9.43 23.09
N GLY A 32 -0.49 -10.59 22.48
CA GLY A 32 -1.24 -11.13 21.34
C GLY A 32 -2.70 -11.43 21.67
N LEU A 33 -2.99 -12.05 22.82
CA LEU A 33 -4.36 -12.30 23.27
C LEU A 33 -5.13 -11.00 23.52
N ILE A 34 -4.49 -10.00 24.14
CA ILE A 34 -5.07 -8.68 24.37
C ILE A 34 -5.36 -7.99 23.04
N ALA A 35 -4.41 -7.97 22.11
CA ALA A 35 -4.60 -7.39 20.78
C ALA A 35 -5.75 -8.08 20.01
N HIS A 36 -5.86 -9.41 20.11
CA HIS A 36 -6.98 -10.16 19.54
C HIS A 36 -8.32 -9.77 20.19
N GLY A 37 -8.36 -9.65 21.52
CA GLY A 37 -9.52 -9.19 22.27
C GLY A 37 -9.93 -7.76 21.89
N MET A 38 -8.96 -6.86 21.79
CA MET A 38 -9.15 -5.48 21.33
C MET A 38 -9.71 -5.48 19.92
N LEU A 39 -9.13 -6.21 18.96
CA LEU A 39 -9.65 -6.30 17.59
C LEU A 39 -11.10 -6.83 17.54
N LYS A 40 -11.45 -7.79 18.41
CA LYS A 40 -12.82 -8.27 18.57
C LYS A 40 -13.77 -7.20 19.13
N ALA A 41 -13.28 -6.34 20.02
CA ALA A 41 -14.06 -5.35 20.74
C ALA A 41 -14.18 -4.00 20.00
N THR A 42 -13.08 -3.48 19.43
CA THR A 42 -13.02 -2.09 18.94
C THR A 42 -13.58 -1.92 17.55
N SER A 43 -13.47 -2.87 16.63
CA SER A 43 -14.07 -2.77 15.29
C SER A 43 -13.84 -4.06 14.51
N ARG A 44 -14.84 -4.94 14.43
CA ARG A 44 -14.87 -5.85 13.29
C ARG A 44 -15.21 -5.00 12.07
N PRO A 45 -14.36 -4.93 11.02
CA PRO A 45 -14.76 -4.31 9.75
C PRO A 45 -16.05 -4.93 9.22
N GLY A 46 -16.29 -6.20 9.57
CA GLY A 46 -17.55 -6.89 9.32
C GLY A 46 -18.74 -6.31 10.07
N LYS A 47 -18.64 -5.70 11.26
CA LYS A 47 -19.82 -5.13 11.97
C LYS A 47 -20.01 -3.63 11.76
N LEU A 48 -19.02 -2.98 11.18
CA LEU A 48 -19.06 -1.57 10.84
C LEU A 48 -20.25 -1.20 9.93
N PRO A 49 -20.67 -2.00 8.94
CA PRO A 49 -21.77 -1.64 8.04
C PRO A 49 -23.09 -1.53 8.79
N GLU A 50 -23.42 -2.52 9.62
CA GLU A 50 -24.65 -2.51 10.42
C GLU A 50 -24.66 -1.40 11.48
N LEU A 51 -23.47 -0.98 11.95
CA LEU A 51 -23.35 0.12 12.90
C LEU A 51 -23.51 1.49 12.22
N LEU A 52 -23.03 1.65 10.99
CA LEU A 52 -23.14 2.89 10.22
C LEU A 52 -24.55 3.08 9.63
N PHE A 53 -25.25 1.98 9.35
CA PHE A 53 -26.57 1.98 8.73
C PHE A 53 -27.57 1.16 9.56
N PRO A 54 -27.90 1.60 10.79
CA PRO A 54 -28.72 0.83 11.72
C PRO A 54 -30.16 0.60 11.25
N ASP A 55 -30.70 1.50 10.41
CA ASP A 55 -32.09 1.46 9.94
C ASP A 55 -32.24 0.87 8.53
N ALA A 56 -31.14 0.48 7.89
CA ALA A 56 -31.16 -0.07 6.54
C ALA A 56 -31.22 -1.60 6.55
N ASP A 57 -31.69 -2.20 5.46
CA ASP A 57 -31.69 -3.65 5.30
C ASP A 57 -30.26 -4.20 5.41
N PRO A 58 -29.96 -5.05 6.41
CA PRO A 58 -28.61 -5.54 6.66
C PRO A 58 -28.06 -6.36 5.49
N VAL A 59 -28.91 -7.03 4.71
CA VAL A 59 -28.46 -7.80 3.53
C VAL A 59 -27.95 -6.86 2.44
N VAL A 60 -28.66 -5.76 2.19
CA VAL A 60 -28.27 -4.74 1.21
C VAL A 60 -27.01 -4.00 1.66
N VAL A 61 -26.97 -3.58 2.92
CA VAL A 61 -25.80 -2.92 3.53
C VAL A 61 -24.56 -3.78 3.42
N ARG A 62 -24.68 -5.08 3.72
CA ARG A 62 -23.59 -6.05 3.56
C ARG A 62 -23.10 -6.13 2.11
N ALA A 63 -24.02 -6.30 1.17
CA ALA A 63 -23.68 -6.44 -0.25
C ALA A 63 -22.95 -5.21 -0.79
N VAL A 64 -23.41 -4.01 -0.44
CA VAL A 64 -22.77 -2.75 -0.83
C VAL A 64 -21.39 -2.60 -0.18
N TRP A 65 -21.28 -2.92 1.10
CA TRP A 65 -20.00 -2.82 1.82
C TRP A 65 -18.92 -3.73 1.25
N GLU A 66 -19.25 -4.99 0.98
CA GLU A 66 -18.29 -5.94 0.39
C GLU A 66 -17.85 -5.50 -1.01
N ALA A 67 -18.77 -4.99 -1.83
CA ALA A 67 -18.44 -4.41 -3.13
C ALA A 67 -17.50 -3.19 -2.98
N ALA A 68 -17.79 -2.30 -2.03
CA ALA A 68 -16.97 -1.12 -1.77
C ALA A 68 -15.57 -1.48 -1.25
N LEU A 69 -15.44 -2.49 -0.40
CA LEU A 69 -14.14 -2.98 0.08
C LEU A 69 -13.26 -3.50 -1.06
N ALA A 70 -13.83 -4.27 -1.99
CA ALA A 70 -13.10 -4.77 -3.16
C ALA A 70 -12.58 -3.61 -4.03
N VAL A 71 -13.43 -2.60 -4.30
CA VAL A 71 -13.04 -1.41 -5.05
C VAL A 71 -11.96 -0.62 -4.30
N GLY A 72 -12.15 -0.38 -3.00
CA GLY A 72 -11.20 0.34 -2.15
C GLY A 72 -9.84 -0.35 -2.06
N TYR A 73 -9.81 -1.67 -1.97
CA TYR A 73 -8.57 -2.46 -1.96
C TYR A 73 -7.79 -2.31 -3.28
N GLN A 74 -8.48 -2.43 -4.42
CA GLN A 74 -7.84 -2.24 -5.73
C GLN A 74 -7.36 -0.80 -5.92
N ALA A 75 -8.16 0.18 -5.53
CA ALA A 75 -7.78 1.60 -5.57
C ALA A 75 -6.56 1.89 -4.68
N GLY A 76 -6.53 1.34 -3.46
CA GLY A 76 -5.40 1.49 -2.53
C GLY A 76 -4.12 0.84 -3.06
N LYS A 77 -4.22 -0.38 -3.61
CA LYS A 77 -3.09 -1.05 -4.27
C LYS A 77 -2.56 -0.22 -5.44
N ALA A 78 -3.45 0.37 -6.24
CA ALA A 78 -3.10 1.20 -7.38
C ALA A 78 -2.51 2.55 -6.96
N ALA A 79 -2.95 3.13 -5.84
CA ALA A 79 -2.43 4.37 -5.28
C ALA A 79 -1.06 4.21 -4.60
N ALA A 80 -0.82 3.07 -3.92
CA ALA A 80 0.45 2.79 -3.24
C ALA A 80 1.62 2.59 -4.22
N ARG A 81 1.32 2.19 -5.46
CA ARG A 81 2.28 2.07 -6.57
C ARG A 81 1.61 2.55 -7.86
N PRO A 82 1.59 3.86 -8.13
CA PRO A 82 0.96 4.41 -9.32
C PRO A 82 1.81 4.08 -10.56
N THR A 83 1.68 2.87 -11.07
CA THR A 83 2.38 2.35 -12.26
C THR A 83 1.61 2.60 -13.55
N TRP A 84 0.63 3.50 -13.53
CA TRP A 84 -0.28 3.68 -14.65
C TRP A 84 0.44 4.44 -15.76
N THR A 85 0.51 3.85 -16.94
CA THR A 85 0.98 4.56 -18.12
C THR A 85 -0.13 5.47 -18.64
N PRO A 86 0.19 6.62 -19.26
CA PRO A 86 -0.81 7.47 -19.91
C PRO A 86 -1.72 6.67 -20.86
N ASP A 87 -1.15 5.71 -21.58
CA ASP A 87 -1.89 4.81 -22.48
C ASP A 87 -2.94 3.96 -21.75
N ALA A 88 -2.63 3.46 -20.55
CA ALA A 88 -3.58 2.69 -19.76
C ALA A 88 -4.78 3.56 -19.34
N LEU A 89 -4.53 4.83 -19.00
CA LEU A 89 -5.59 5.79 -18.65
C LEU A 89 -6.38 6.27 -19.87
N HIS A 90 -5.76 6.36 -21.04
CA HIS A 90 -6.45 6.64 -22.30
C HIS A 90 -7.35 5.49 -22.72
N ARG A 91 -6.89 4.23 -22.59
CA ARG A 91 -7.72 3.04 -22.81
C ARG A 91 -8.89 2.97 -21.82
N LEU A 92 -8.64 3.27 -20.54
CA LEU A 92 -9.69 3.34 -19.54
C LEU A 92 -10.73 4.41 -19.88
N ARG A 93 -10.29 5.60 -20.29
CA ARG A 93 -11.19 6.67 -20.76
C ARG A 93 -12.05 6.20 -21.93
N ALA A 94 -11.44 5.59 -22.95
CA ALA A 94 -12.17 5.10 -24.12
C ALA A 94 -13.23 4.06 -23.73
N ALA A 95 -12.87 3.11 -22.85
CA ALA A 95 -13.81 2.11 -22.34
C ALA A 95 -14.97 2.72 -21.53
N LEU A 96 -14.69 3.76 -20.72
CA LEU A 96 -15.71 4.48 -19.95
C LEU A 96 -16.63 5.31 -20.85
N ASP A 97 -16.07 5.98 -21.86
CA ASP A 97 -16.83 6.77 -22.82
C ASP A 97 -17.76 5.87 -23.67
N GLU A 98 -17.28 4.71 -24.13
CA GLU A 98 -18.08 3.70 -24.86
C GLU A 98 -19.23 3.13 -24.03
N ALA A 99 -19.00 2.92 -22.73
CA ALA A 99 -20.02 2.46 -21.78
C ALA A 99 -20.97 3.58 -21.31
N GLY A 100 -20.83 4.81 -21.82
CA GLY A 100 -21.68 5.96 -21.47
C GLY A 100 -21.30 6.68 -20.17
N PHE A 101 -20.22 6.28 -19.49
CA PHE A 101 -19.70 6.92 -18.26
C PHE A 101 -18.83 8.14 -18.57
N VAL A 102 -19.34 9.08 -19.37
CA VAL A 102 -18.60 10.24 -19.90
C VAL A 102 -17.93 11.09 -18.80
N ALA A 103 -18.58 11.26 -17.65
CA ALA A 103 -18.01 12.01 -16.53
C ALA A 103 -16.75 11.34 -15.95
N MET A 104 -16.76 10.00 -15.84
CA MET A 104 -15.61 9.23 -15.36
C MET A 104 -14.50 9.17 -16.40
N GLY A 105 -14.85 9.06 -17.69
CA GLY A 105 -13.89 9.16 -18.80
C GLY A 105 -13.11 10.49 -18.77
N ARG A 106 -13.78 11.60 -18.47
CA ARG A 106 -13.13 12.91 -18.27
C ARG A 106 -12.16 12.92 -17.07
N MET A 107 -12.52 12.27 -15.96
CA MET A 107 -11.62 12.17 -14.79
C MET A 107 -10.38 11.33 -15.10
N ALA A 108 -10.54 10.17 -15.75
CA ALA A 108 -9.41 9.35 -16.18
C ALA A 108 -8.48 10.12 -17.15
N GLY A 109 -9.07 10.87 -18.09
CA GLY A 109 -8.31 11.74 -19.00
C GLY A 109 -7.57 12.89 -18.30
N ARG A 110 -8.11 13.42 -17.20
CA ARG A 110 -7.39 14.39 -16.36
C ARG A 110 -6.20 13.73 -15.65
N SER A 111 -6.38 12.56 -15.05
CA SER A 111 -5.31 11.83 -14.36
C SER A 111 -4.15 11.46 -15.31
N ALA A 112 -4.44 11.16 -16.58
CA ALA A 112 -3.42 10.87 -17.60
C ALA A 112 -2.48 12.05 -17.90
N ARG A 113 -2.91 13.28 -17.62
CA ARG A 113 -2.11 14.51 -17.83
C ARG A 113 -1.27 14.89 -16.61
N VAL A 114 -1.54 14.27 -15.46
CA VAL A 114 -0.87 14.58 -14.19
C VAL A 114 0.30 13.61 -13.93
N HIS A 115 0.23 12.37 -14.43
CA HIS A 115 1.25 11.34 -14.17
C HIS A 115 1.63 10.49 -15.41
N PRO A 116 2.93 10.41 -15.75
CA PRO A 116 4.03 11.25 -15.26
C PRO A 116 3.84 12.70 -15.75
N PRO A 117 4.35 13.71 -15.01
CA PRO A 117 4.29 15.09 -15.47
C PRO A 117 5.00 15.19 -16.83
N GLN A 118 4.25 15.52 -17.88
CA GLN A 118 4.83 15.80 -19.19
C GLN A 118 5.63 17.10 -19.06
N HIS A 119 6.95 17.01 -19.06
CA HIS A 119 7.80 18.17 -19.11
C HIS A 119 7.72 18.74 -20.54
N PRO A 120 7.64 20.07 -20.74
CA PRO A 120 7.58 20.66 -22.09
C PRO A 120 8.74 20.24 -23.03
N ALA A 121 9.85 19.77 -22.44
CA ALA A 121 11.00 19.23 -23.17
C ALA A 121 10.83 17.78 -23.67
N ASP A 122 9.83 17.04 -23.20
CA ASP A 122 9.60 15.64 -23.62
C ASP A 122 9.01 15.56 -25.04
N THR A 123 8.46 16.66 -25.53
CA THR A 123 7.95 16.84 -26.91
C THR A 123 8.92 17.56 -27.83
N GLU A 124 10.08 17.99 -27.36
CA GLU A 124 11.14 18.47 -28.26
C GLU A 124 11.69 17.25 -29.01
N ALA A 125 11.21 17.06 -30.24
CA ALA A 125 11.92 16.25 -31.20
C ALA A 125 13.36 16.80 -31.25
N LEU A 126 14.34 15.96 -30.89
CA LEU A 126 15.76 16.21 -31.07
C LEU A 126 15.95 16.67 -32.51
N THR A 127 15.98 17.99 -32.70
CA THR A 127 16.32 18.59 -33.97
C THR A 127 17.82 18.41 -34.03
N ARG A 128 18.24 17.24 -34.51
CA ARG A 128 19.63 16.89 -34.75
C ARG A 128 20.12 17.90 -35.78
N GLY A 129 20.65 19.02 -35.31
CA GLY A 129 21.24 20.05 -36.14
C GLY A 129 22.32 19.41 -37.01
N PRO A 130 22.53 19.91 -38.24
CA PRO A 130 23.48 19.32 -39.16
C PRO A 130 24.88 19.33 -38.51
N VAL A 131 25.50 18.15 -38.50
CA VAL A 131 26.91 17.97 -38.12
C VAL A 131 27.73 18.90 -39.02
N ARG A 132 28.34 19.93 -38.41
CA ARG A 132 29.35 20.74 -39.09
C ARG A 132 30.62 19.90 -39.19
N ASP A 133 30.81 19.26 -40.33
CA ASP A 133 32.13 18.86 -40.78
C ASP A 133 32.95 20.13 -41.01
N GLY A 134 33.91 20.40 -40.13
CA GLY A 134 34.83 21.52 -40.23
C GLY A 134 36.25 21.02 -40.00
N GLY A 135 36.93 20.70 -41.10
CA GLY A 135 38.29 20.18 -41.13
C GLY A 135 39.39 21.18 -40.74
N HIS A 136 40.55 20.58 -40.48
CA HIS A 136 41.86 21.17 -40.22
C HIS A 136 42.31 22.18 -41.30
N PRO A 137 43.16 23.14 -40.91
CA PRO A 137 44.47 23.30 -41.54
C PRO A 137 45.60 22.83 -40.63
#